data_AF-A0A7C1CEW5-F1
#
_entry.id   AF-A0A7C1CEW5-F1
#
_cell.length_a   1.000
_cell.length_b   1.000
_cell.length_c   1.000
_cell.angle_alpha   90.00
_cell.angle_beta   90.00
_cell.angle_gamma   90.00
#
_symmetry.space_group_name_H-M   'P 1'
#
loop_
_entity.id
_entity.type
_entity.pdbx_description
1 polymer ?
#
loop_
_entity_poly.entity_id
_entity_poly.type
_entity_poly.pdbx_seq_one_letter_code
_entity_poly.pdbx_strand_id
1 'polypeptide(L)' 'MDWKIFFATFGAIFFAELADKTQLVGISISAKSGRPLSVWLGSIAAYIIVTALSVLIGATLGKYIRPEII' A
#
# COMPACT_ATOMS: atom_id res chain seq x y z
N MET A 1 -3.66 19.40 20.21
CA MET A 1 -3.81 18.07 19.58
C MET A 1 -4.37 17.13 20.63
N ASP A 2 -5.52 16.51 20.36
CA ASP A 2 -6.15 15.59 21.30
C ASP A 2 -5.39 14.26 21.30
N TRP A 3 -4.44 14.12 22.23
CA TRP A 3 -3.49 13.01 22.26
C TRP A 3 -4.18 11.64 22.43
N LYS A 4 -5.37 11.65 23.05
CA LYS A 4 -6.26 10.47 23.17
C LYS A 4 -6.76 9.99 21.81
N ILE A 5 -7.20 10.92 20.96
CA ILE A 5 -7.69 10.59 19.62
C ILE A 5 -6.55 10.07 18.75
N PHE A 6 -5.36 10.67 18.84
CA PHE A 6 -4.18 10.21 18.11
C PHE A 6 -3.87 8.73 18.40
N PHE A 7 -3.73 8.36 19.68
CA PHE A 7 -3.39 6.98 20.03
C PHE A 7 -4.51 5.99 19.76
N ALA A 8 -5.78 6.40 19.95
CA ALA A 8 -6.93 5.56 19.63
C ALA A 8 -6.99 5.25 18.12
N THR A 9 -6.85 6.26 17.27
CA THR A 9 -6.89 6.11 15.81
C THR A 9 -5.66 5.37 15.30
N PHE A 10 -4.46 5.71 15.78
CA PHE A 10 -3.23 5.01 15.41
C PHE A 10 -3.33 3.53 15.78
N GLY A 11 -3.71 3.21 17.02
CA GLY A 11 -3.83 1.82 17.46
C GLY A 11 -4.85 1.04 16.64
N ALA A 12 -6.04 1.61 16.42
CA ALA A 12 -7.08 0.97 15.62
C ALA A 12 -6.61 0.66 14.19
N ILE A 13 -6.01 1.62 13.49
CA ILE A 13 -5.52 1.42 12.12
C ILE A 13 -4.31 0.47 12.09
N PHE A 14 -3.38 0.62 13.03
CA PHE A 14 -2.19 -0.22 13.09
C PHE A 14 -2.54 -1.71 13.24
N PHE A 15 -3.45 -2.05 14.15
CA PHE A 15 -3.90 -3.44 14.29
C PHE A 15 -4.73 -3.93 13.10
N ALA A 16 -5.51 -3.04 12.46
CA ALA A 16 -6.25 -3.39 11.24
C ALA A 16 -5.30 -3.73 10.08
N GLU A 17 -4.19 -2.99 9.94
CA GLU A 17 -3.21 -3.15 8.84
C GLU A 17 -2.18 -4.27 9.09
N LEU A 18 -1.89 -4.62 10.35
CA LEU A 18 -0.95 -5.69 10.71
C LEU A 18 -1.37 -7.10 10.25
N ALA A 19 -2.66 -7.31 9.99
CA ALA A 19 -3.19 -8.61 9.58
C ALA A 19 -3.39 -8.70 8.06
N ASP A 20 -2.68 -7.90 7.27
CA ASP A 20 -2.82 -7.93 5.83
C ASP A 20 -2.01 -9.05 5.16
N LYS A 21 -2.61 -9.64 4.13
CA LYS A 21 -2.06 -10.77 3.37
C LYS A 21 -0.74 -10.40 2.68
N THR A 22 -0.55 -9.13 2.32
CA THR A 22 0.70 -8.68 1.68
C THR A 22 1.90 -8.81 2.62
N GLN A 23 1.73 -8.58 3.92
CA GLN A 23 2.79 -8.73 4.91
C GLN A 23 3.23 -10.19 5.05
N LEU A 24 2.27 -11.12 5.11
CA LEU A 24 2.56 -12.57 5.17
C LEU A 24 3.29 -13.06 3.92
N VAL A 25 2.92 -12.57 2.75
CA VAL A 25 3.62 -12.87 1.48
C VAL A 25 5.05 -12.33 1.52
N GLY A 26 5.25 -11.09 1.95
CA GLY A 26 6.58 -10.49 2.09
C GLY A 26 7.48 -11.28 3.04
N ILE A 27 6.96 -11.68 4.20
CA ILE A 27 7.68 -12.50 5.18
C ILE A 27 8.02 -13.87 4.60
N SER A 28 7.08 -14.53 3.91
CA SER A 28 7.30 -15.84 3.30
C SER A 28 8.38 -15.80 2.21
N ILE A 29 8.33 -14.81 1.33
CA ILE A 29 9.33 -14.62 0.26
C ILE A 29 10.70 -14.26 0.85
N SER A 30 10.73 -13.41 1.89
CA SER A 30 11.96 -13.07 2.62
C SER A 30 12.58 -14.30 3.29
N ALA A 31 11.77 -15.10 4.00
CA ALA A 31 12.21 -16.31 4.66
C ALA A 31 12.72 -17.37 3.66
N LYS A 32 12.05 -17.53 2.52
CA LYS A 32 12.45 -18.48 1.47
C LYS A 32 13.71 -18.05 0.72
N SER A 33 13.88 -16.76 0.47
CA SER A 33 15.02 -16.23 -0.30
C SER A 33 16.27 -15.98 0.55
N GLY A 34 16.12 -15.89 1.87
CA GLY A 34 17.21 -15.51 2.78
C GLY A 34 17.75 -14.10 2.54
N ARG A 35 17.04 -13.28 1.73
CA ARG A 35 17.50 -11.97 1.25
C ARG A 35 16.45 -10.88 1.54
N PRO A 36 16.24 -10.52 2.83
CA PRO A 36 15.19 -9.58 3.24
C PRO A 36 15.30 -8.22 2.55
N LEU A 37 16.52 -7.70 2.37
CA LEU A 37 16.76 -6.41 1.71
C LEU A 37 16.33 -6.41 0.24
N SER A 38 16.55 -7.52 -0.47
CA SER A 38 16.18 -7.62 -1.87
C SER A 38 14.66 -7.71 -2.05
N VAL A 39 13.97 -8.41 -1.14
CA VAL A 39 12.51 -8.47 -1.11
C VAL A 39 11.93 -7.10 -0.78
N TRP A 40 12.49 -6.41 0.21
CA TRP A 40 12.06 -5.06 0.59
C TRP A 40 12.20 -4.06 -0.56
N LEU A 41 13.37 -4.03 -1.24
CA LEU A 41 13.59 -3.18 -2.41
C LEU A 41 12.64 -3.53 -3.56
N GLY A 42 12.41 -4.83 -3.80
CA GLY A 42 11.47 -5.31 -4.81
C GLY A 42 10.03 -4.86 -4.52
N SER A 43 9.58 -4.95 -3.28
CA SER A 43 8.25 -4.50 -2.85
C SER A 43 8.08 -2.99 -3.04
N ILE A 44 9.08 -2.18 -2.70
CA ILE A 44 9.04 -0.73 -2.93
C ILE A 44 8.96 -0.41 -4.41
N ALA A 45 9.83 -1.02 -5.22
CA ALA A 45 9.83 -0.79 -6.67
C ALA A 45 8.49 -1.19 -7.30
N ALA A 46 7.94 -2.34 -6.91
CA ALA A 46 6.63 -2.80 -7.37
C ALA A 46 5.52 -1.80 -6.98
N TYR A 47 5.53 -1.31 -5.74
CA TYR A 47 4.54 -0.33 -5.28
C TYR A 47 4.60 0.96 -6.09
N ILE A 48 5.80 1.51 -6.33
CA ILE A 48 6.00 2.71 -7.14
C ILE A 48 5.45 2.51 -8.56
N ILE A 49 5.76 1.37 -9.18
CA ILE A 49 5.30 1.06 -10.55
C ILE A 49 3.77 0.96 -10.58
N VAL A 50 3.16 0.24 -9.65
CA VAL A 50 1.70 0.09 -9.58
C VAL A 50 1.04 1.45 -9.37
N THR A 51 1.53 2.26 -8.42
CA THR A 51 0.99 3.61 -8.20
C THR A 51 1.12 4.49 -9.43
N ALA A 52 2.27 4.49 -10.11
CA ALA A 52 2.47 5.28 -11.32
C ALA A 52 1.50 4.86 -12.44
N LEU A 53 1.32 3.56 -12.63
CA LEU A 53 0.34 3.02 -13.59
C LEU A 53 -1.09 3.39 -13.20
N SER A 54 -1.47 3.24 -11.93
CA SER A 54 -2.80 3.62 -11.43
C SER A 54 -3.09 5.10 -11.67
N VAL A 55 -2.12 5.98 -11.43
CA VAL A 55 -2.27 7.43 -11.69
C VAL A 55 -2.38 7.71 -13.18
N LEU A 56 -1.55 7.09 -14.02
CA LEU A 56 -1.62 7.26 -15.48
C LEU A 56 -2.96 6.81 -16.05
N ILE A 57 -3.44 5.63 -15.63
CA ILE A 57 -4.72 5.07 -16.05
C ILE A 57 -5.86 5.95 -15.53
N GLY A 58 -5.86 6.30 -14.25
CA GLY A 58 -6.88 7.15 -13.63
C GLY A 58 -6.95 8.52 -14.29
N ALA A 59 -5.81 9.15 -14.57
CA ALA A 59 -5.75 10.44 -15.25
C ALA A 59 -6.19 10.36 -16.72
N THR A 60 -5.93 9.25 -17.40
CA THR A 60 -6.36 9.04 -18.79
C THR A 60 -7.87 8.80 -18.84
N LEU A 61 -8.38 7.88 -18.02
CA LEU A 61 -9.82 7.59 -17.94
C LEU A 61 -10.61 8.80 -17.45
N GLY A 62 -10.09 9.58 -16.51
CA GLY A 62 -10.72 10.81 -16.03
C GLY A 62 -10.94 11.87 -17.12
N LYS A 63 -10.22 11.82 -18.24
CA LYS A 63 -10.49 12.68 -19.40
C LYS A 63 -11.70 12.24 -20.21
N TYR A 64 -12.06 10.97 -20.14
CA TYR A 64 -13.18 10.37 -20.88
C TYR A 64 -14.44 10.20 -20.02
N ILE A 65 -14.29 10.12 -18.70
CA ILE A 65 -15.40 10.03 -17.76
C ILE A 65 -15.90 11.45 -17.48
N ARG A 66 -17.13 11.74 -17.92
CA ARG A 66 -17.79 13.02 -17.62
C ARG A 66 -17.93 13.17 -16.09
N PRO A 67 -17.65 14.36 -15.54
CA PRO A 67 -17.75 14.63 -14.09
C PRO A 67 -19.19 14.55 -13.55
N GLU A 68 -20.18 14.30 -14.40
CA GLU A 68 -21.59 14.11 -14.02
C GLU A 68 -21.88 12.70 -13.45
N ILE A 69 -20.93 11.75 -13.57
CA ILE A 69 -21.09 10.34 -13.18
C ILE A 69 -20.28 10.00 -11.91
N ILE A 70 -19.35 10.86 -11.48
CA ILE A 70 -18.52 10.70 -10.27
C ILE A 70 -19.04 11.61 -9.17
#